data_AF-A0A353VXK2-F1
#
_entry.id   AF-A0A353VXK2-F1
#
_cell.length_a   1.000
_cell.length_b   1.000
_cell.length_c   1.000
_cell.angle_alpha   90.00
_cell.angle_beta   90.00
_cell.angle_gamma   90.00
#
_symmetry.space_group_name_H-M   'P 1'
#
loop_
_entity.id
_entity.type
_entity.pdbx_description
1 polymer ?
#
loop_
_entity_poly.entity_id
_entity_poly.type
_entity_poly.pdbx_seq_one_letter_code
_entity_poly.pdbx_strand_id
1 'polypeptide(L)'
;MKIEIKGGYTPYDIQFSRERGSGEDCYPSEFEGQNVEVTGIVTAVRPDKDYPNFFFQDPDKRKWAGIFIYINEGYNSPDVGDMITLKGDIAEYYGMTEMKNISSTTILSSDNAIEPVQLEAKLVSGSCSEWAEPYEGMLVRLINLVVSKTSDKDGRWIASDITGSVIVDNYLFVGDWPQPELCTHYKSITGIVHYT
;
A
#
# COMPACT_ATOMS: atom_id res chain seq x y z
N MET A 1 -11.84 17.93 7.35
CA MET A 1 -12.34 17.38 8.63
C MET A 1 -11.20 16.55 9.19
N LYS A 2 -10.73 16.81 10.42
CA LYS A 2 -9.66 16.01 11.02
C LYS A 2 -10.29 14.72 11.54
N ILE A 3 -9.82 13.57 11.08
CA ILE A 3 -10.37 12.27 11.44
C ILE A 3 -9.65 11.84 12.73
N GLU A 4 -10.40 11.70 13.84
CA GLU A 4 -9.81 11.40 15.16
C GLU A 4 -9.82 9.89 15.39
N ILE A 5 -8.63 9.29 15.55
CA ILE A 5 -8.46 7.88 15.90
C ILE A 5 -8.70 7.71 17.42
N LYS A 6 -9.72 6.95 17.80
CA LYS A 6 -10.06 6.67 19.21
C LYS A 6 -9.77 5.20 19.55
N GLY A 7 -8.55 4.94 20.04
CA GLY A 7 -8.10 3.63 20.52
C GLY A 7 -7.33 2.81 19.47
N GLY A 8 -6.48 1.90 19.96
CA GLY A 8 -5.57 1.09 19.15
C GLY A 8 -4.32 1.86 18.68
N TYR A 9 -3.50 1.16 17.90
CA TYR A 9 -2.37 1.72 17.16
C TYR A 9 -2.83 2.30 15.82
N THR A 10 -1.97 3.08 15.19
CA THR A 10 -2.11 3.55 13.81
C THR A 10 -1.20 2.75 12.88
N PRO A 11 -1.45 2.71 11.57
CA PRO A 11 -0.48 2.22 10.61
C PRO A 11 0.91 2.84 10.78
N TYR A 12 1.01 4.07 11.28
CA TYR A 12 2.29 4.69 11.60
C TYR A 12 3.03 4.07 12.77
N ASP A 13 2.31 3.71 13.83
CA ASP A 13 2.93 3.01 14.94
C ASP A 13 3.43 1.62 14.50
N ILE A 14 2.72 0.96 13.58
CA ILE A 14 3.10 -0.37 13.06
C ILE A 14 4.29 -0.30 12.10
N GLN A 15 4.27 0.57 11.10
CA GLN A 15 5.31 0.64 10.06
C GLN A 15 6.61 1.31 10.49
N PHE A 16 6.56 2.25 11.46
CA PHE A 16 7.73 3.07 11.72
C PHE A 16 8.80 2.29 12.48
N SER A 17 9.88 1.94 11.78
CA SER A 17 11.09 1.38 12.37
C SER A 17 12.33 2.21 12.03
N ARG A 18 13.26 2.31 12.98
CA ARG A 18 14.60 2.89 12.77
C ARG A 18 15.68 1.81 12.65
N GLU A 19 15.33 0.58 13.01
CA GLU A 19 16.26 -0.53 13.01
C GLU A 19 16.28 -1.17 11.64
N ARG A 20 17.48 -1.28 11.07
CA ARG A 20 17.65 -1.96 9.79
C ARG A 20 17.57 -3.47 10.03
N GLY A 21 16.68 -4.14 9.31
CA GLY A 21 16.55 -5.59 9.31
C GLY A 21 17.66 -6.31 8.55
N SER A 22 17.42 -7.58 8.24
CA SER A 22 18.37 -8.46 7.55
C SER A 22 17.67 -9.33 6.52
N GLY A 23 18.41 -9.79 5.50
CA GLY A 23 17.81 -10.56 4.42
C GLY A 23 16.90 -9.68 3.56
N GLU A 24 15.65 -10.11 3.38
CA GLU A 24 14.63 -9.37 2.61
C GLU A 24 14.02 -8.21 3.42
N ASP A 25 14.13 -8.22 4.76
CA ASP A 25 13.47 -7.25 5.64
C ASP A 25 14.34 -5.99 5.82
N CYS A 26 13.92 -4.84 5.28
CA CYS A 26 14.73 -3.61 5.40
C CYS A 26 14.54 -2.90 6.73
N TYR A 27 13.29 -2.65 7.13
CA TYR A 27 12.95 -1.95 8.38
C TYR A 27 11.72 -2.63 9.01
N PRO A 28 11.88 -3.89 9.46
CA PRO A 28 10.76 -4.67 9.97
C PRO A 28 10.10 -3.98 11.16
N SER A 29 8.79 -4.23 11.30
CA SER A 29 7.99 -3.69 12.39
C SER A 29 8.45 -4.20 13.75
N GLU A 30 8.56 -3.31 14.75
CA GLU A 30 8.75 -3.70 16.15
C GLU A 30 7.54 -4.47 16.72
N PHE A 31 6.43 -4.52 15.97
CA PHE A 31 5.21 -5.24 16.32
C PHE A 31 5.14 -6.64 15.72
N GLU A 32 6.14 -7.09 14.95
CA GLU A 32 6.16 -8.44 14.37
C GLU A 32 5.85 -9.52 15.42
N GLY A 33 4.89 -10.40 15.09
CA GLY A 33 4.45 -11.49 15.97
C GLY A 33 3.45 -11.08 17.06
N GLN A 34 3.08 -9.80 17.13
CA GLN A 34 2.07 -9.31 18.08
C GLN A 34 0.67 -9.30 17.46
N ASN A 35 -0.34 -9.58 18.29
CA ASN A 35 -1.75 -9.41 17.95
C ASN A 35 -2.24 -8.06 18.48
N VAL A 36 -2.59 -7.14 17.59
CA VAL A 36 -2.86 -5.74 17.92
C VAL A 36 -4.14 -5.22 17.27
N GLU A 37 -4.65 -4.11 17.79
CA GLU A 37 -5.75 -3.35 17.18
C GLU A 37 -5.19 -2.14 16.46
N VAL A 38 -5.56 -1.95 15.19
CA VAL A 38 -5.04 -0.89 14.32
C VAL A 38 -6.20 -0.17 13.63
N THR A 39 -6.18 1.17 13.63
CA THR A 39 -7.22 2.00 13.03
C THR A 39 -6.69 2.82 11.86
N GLY A 40 -7.39 2.81 10.73
CA GLY A 40 -7.01 3.55 9.52
C GLY A 40 -8.13 3.57 8.49
N ILE A 41 -7.86 4.13 7.30
CA ILE A 41 -8.81 4.25 6.19
C ILE A 41 -8.41 3.32 5.06
N VAL A 42 -9.35 2.50 4.57
CA VAL A 42 -9.11 1.62 3.42
C VAL A 42 -8.85 2.45 2.15
N THR A 43 -7.71 2.21 1.51
CA THR A 43 -7.22 2.98 0.37
C THR A 43 -7.29 2.21 -0.95
N ALA A 44 -7.24 0.89 -0.90
CA ALA A 44 -7.43 0.03 -2.05
C ALA A 44 -7.88 -1.36 -1.61
N VAL A 45 -8.71 -2.01 -2.43
CA VAL A 45 -9.14 -3.40 -2.25
C VAL A 45 -8.83 -4.14 -3.53
N ARG A 46 -8.19 -5.31 -3.43
CA ARG A 46 -7.96 -6.19 -4.56
C ARG A 46 -9.29 -6.70 -5.11
N PRO A 47 -9.56 -6.61 -6.42
CA PRO A 47 -10.81 -7.06 -7.02
C PRO A 47 -10.88 -8.59 -7.17
N ASP A 48 -10.67 -9.30 -6.07
CA ASP A 48 -10.73 -10.76 -5.95
C ASP A 48 -11.82 -11.11 -4.95
N LYS A 49 -12.71 -12.05 -5.31
CA LYS A 49 -13.86 -12.41 -4.47
C LYS A 49 -13.48 -13.32 -3.31
N ASP A 50 -12.47 -14.15 -3.50
CA ASP A 50 -12.07 -15.15 -2.53
C ASP A 50 -10.98 -14.58 -1.61
N TYR A 51 -10.08 -13.77 -2.17
CA TYR A 51 -8.95 -13.17 -1.46
C TYR A 51 -8.90 -11.64 -1.65
N PRO A 52 -9.87 -10.88 -1.12
CA PRO A 52 -9.94 -9.43 -1.24
C PRO A 52 -8.92 -8.76 -0.31
N ASN A 53 -7.63 -9.03 -0.51
CA ASN A 53 -6.55 -8.33 0.18
C ASN A 53 -6.72 -6.83 -0.03
N PHE A 54 -6.40 -6.04 0.99
CA PHE A 54 -6.63 -4.61 0.92
C PHE A 54 -5.53 -3.85 1.63
N PHE A 55 -5.52 -2.54 1.41
CA PHE A 55 -4.57 -1.62 2.00
C PHE A 55 -5.35 -0.59 2.80
N PHE A 56 -4.80 -0.19 3.93
CA PHE A 56 -5.36 0.90 4.69
C PHE A 56 -4.27 1.80 5.26
N GLN A 57 -4.61 3.07 5.49
CA GLN A 57 -3.63 4.13 5.75
C GLN A 57 -4.07 5.04 6.90
N ASP A 58 -3.10 5.54 7.68
CA ASP A 58 -3.31 6.66 8.61
C ASP A 58 -3.57 7.94 7.78
N PRO A 59 -4.76 8.57 7.91
CA PRO A 59 -5.12 9.75 7.13
C PRO A 59 -4.32 11.01 7.49
N ASP A 60 -3.72 11.06 8.68
CA ASP A 60 -3.01 12.24 9.20
C ASP A 60 -1.50 12.19 8.91
N LYS A 61 -1.03 11.18 8.17
CA LYS A 61 0.39 10.93 7.90
C LYS A 61 0.67 10.78 6.41
N ARG A 62 1.91 11.10 6.04
CA ARG A 62 2.39 11.07 4.63
C ARG A 62 3.55 10.11 4.41
N LYS A 63 3.99 9.41 5.45
CA LYS A 63 5.09 8.43 5.44
C LYS A 63 4.86 7.40 6.53
N TRP A 64 5.34 6.18 6.30
CA TRP A 64 5.20 4.99 7.14
C TRP A 64 3.79 4.87 7.64
N ALA A 65 2.79 4.93 6.76
CA ALA A 65 1.42 5.09 7.22
C ALA A 65 0.44 4.22 6.47
N GLY A 66 0.92 3.35 5.57
CA GLY A 66 0.12 2.37 4.86
C GLY A 66 0.56 0.98 5.28
N ILE A 67 -0.35 0.02 5.21
CA ILE A 67 -0.06 -1.37 5.57
C ILE A 67 -0.92 -2.29 4.73
N PHE A 68 -0.36 -3.42 4.36
CA PHE A 68 -1.02 -4.48 3.60
C PHE A 68 -1.80 -5.40 4.54
N ILE A 69 -3.04 -5.70 4.18
CA ILE A 69 -3.88 -6.66 4.88
C ILE A 69 -4.00 -7.93 4.05
N TYR A 70 -3.37 -9.00 4.54
CA TYR A 70 -3.45 -10.32 3.93
C TYR A 70 -4.71 -11.03 4.43
N ILE A 71 -5.58 -11.38 3.48
CA ILE A 71 -6.90 -11.94 3.73
C ILE A 71 -6.99 -13.39 3.29
N ASN A 72 -7.58 -14.21 4.17
CA ASN A 72 -7.94 -15.60 3.88
C ASN A 72 -9.33 -15.69 3.22
N GLU A 73 -9.59 -16.83 2.57
CA GLU A 73 -10.88 -17.13 1.93
C GLU A 73 -12.06 -16.94 2.89
N GLY A 74 -13.14 -16.31 2.38
CA GLY A 74 -14.40 -16.12 3.10
C GLY A 74 -14.50 -14.86 3.96
N TYR A 75 -13.49 -14.01 3.95
CA TYR A 75 -13.56 -12.67 4.57
C TYR A 75 -14.21 -11.66 3.61
N ASN A 76 -15.12 -10.84 4.14
CA ASN A 76 -15.71 -9.72 3.40
C ASN A 76 -14.90 -8.45 3.69
N SER A 77 -14.15 -7.96 2.71
CA SER A 77 -13.39 -6.72 2.84
C SER A 77 -14.30 -5.50 3.04
N PRO A 78 -13.91 -4.53 3.87
CA PRO A 78 -14.54 -3.21 3.89
C PRO A 78 -14.34 -2.47 2.55
N ASP A 79 -15.12 -1.42 2.33
CA ASP A 79 -15.06 -0.64 1.10
C ASP A 79 -13.95 0.42 1.16
N VAL A 80 -13.42 0.81 0.00
CA VAL A 80 -12.48 1.94 -0.10
C VAL A 80 -13.15 3.21 0.47
N GLY A 81 -12.46 3.87 1.40
CA GLY A 81 -12.98 5.04 2.13
C GLY A 81 -13.60 4.71 3.49
N ASP A 82 -13.75 3.44 3.84
CA ASP A 82 -14.13 3.07 5.22
C ASP A 82 -12.97 3.34 6.18
N MET A 83 -13.26 4.08 7.25
CA MET A 83 -12.40 4.09 8.44
C MET A 83 -12.76 2.90 9.30
N ILE A 84 -11.79 2.04 9.57
CA ILE A 84 -11.98 0.78 10.28
C ILE A 84 -11.00 0.64 11.43
N THR A 85 -11.41 -0.11 12.46
CA THR A 85 -10.51 -0.73 13.42
C THR A 85 -10.44 -2.22 13.12
N LEU A 86 -9.23 -2.74 12.92
CA LEU A 86 -8.93 -4.15 12.71
C LEU A 86 -8.21 -4.72 13.91
N LYS A 87 -8.45 -6.01 14.21
CA LYS A 87 -7.63 -6.78 15.14
C LYS A 87 -7.04 -8.02 14.48
N GLY A 88 -5.74 -8.24 14.61
CA GLY A 88 -5.03 -9.29 13.87
C GLY A 88 -3.53 -9.31 14.21
N ASP A 89 -2.81 -10.19 13.53
CA ASP A 89 -1.39 -10.44 13.77
C ASP A 89 -0.54 -9.61 12.81
N ILE A 90 0.49 -8.94 13.32
CA ILE A 90 1.53 -8.30 12.49
C ILE A 90 2.58 -9.33 12.11
N ALA A 91 2.98 -9.32 10.84
CA ALA A 91 4.01 -10.20 10.31
C ALA A 91 4.88 -9.48 9.27
N GLU A 92 6.10 -9.97 9.10
CA GLU A 92 6.96 -9.62 7.98
C GLU A 92 6.88 -10.73 6.92
N TYR A 93 6.72 -10.34 5.65
CA TYR A 93 6.69 -11.28 4.54
C TYR A 93 7.35 -10.69 3.29
N TYR A 94 8.50 -11.26 2.91
CA TYR A 94 9.34 -10.76 1.80
C TYR A 94 9.65 -9.26 1.91
N GLY A 95 10.00 -8.80 3.12
CA GLY A 95 10.35 -7.41 3.38
C GLY A 95 9.19 -6.42 3.32
N MET A 96 7.95 -6.92 3.44
CA MET A 96 6.74 -6.10 3.67
C MET A 96 6.18 -6.38 5.05
N THR A 97 5.86 -5.31 5.78
CA THR A 97 5.03 -5.41 6.98
C THR A 97 3.57 -5.60 6.56
N GLU A 98 2.97 -6.70 7.00
CA GLU A 98 1.58 -7.06 6.73
C GLU A 98 0.82 -7.35 8.03
N MET A 99 -0.51 -7.25 7.95
CA MET A 99 -1.41 -7.72 9.00
C MET A 99 -2.28 -8.85 8.47
N LYS A 100 -2.37 -9.94 9.22
CA LYS A 100 -3.09 -11.16 8.85
C LYS A 100 -3.90 -11.73 10.02
N ASN A 101 -4.57 -12.86 9.79
CA ASN A 101 -5.40 -13.54 10.79
C ASN A 101 -6.41 -12.58 11.46
N ILE A 102 -7.12 -11.80 10.64
CA ILE A 102 -8.05 -10.78 11.12
C ILE A 102 -9.17 -11.43 11.94
N SER A 103 -9.25 -11.06 13.20
CA SER A 103 -10.19 -11.59 14.20
C SER A 103 -11.38 -10.66 14.45
N SER A 104 -11.25 -9.38 14.16
CA SER A 104 -12.36 -8.42 14.21
C SER A 104 -12.17 -7.28 13.20
N THR A 105 -13.29 -6.74 12.74
CA THR A 105 -13.37 -5.57 11.86
C THR A 105 -14.55 -4.73 12.29
N THR A 106 -14.30 -3.46 12.62
CA THR A 106 -15.35 -2.50 13.00
C THR A 106 -15.26 -1.29 12.09
N ILE A 107 -16.33 -1.01 11.35
CA ILE A 107 -16.45 0.21 10.54
C ILE A 107 -16.88 1.35 11.45
N LEU A 108 -16.08 2.42 11.48
CA LEU A 108 -16.30 3.61 12.29
C LEU A 108 -16.98 4.74 11.50
N SER A 109 -16.64 4.85 10.21
CA SER A 109 -17.26 5.80 9.26
C SER A 109 -16.95 5.37 7.84
N SER A 110 -17.72 5.85 6.88
CA SER A 110 -17.59 5.52 5.45
C SER A 110 -17.42 6.79 4.62
N ASP A 111 -17.12 6.61 3.32
CA ASP A 111 -16.97 7.70 2.34
C ASP A 111 -15.88 8.73 2.69
N ASN A 112 -14.84 8.30 3.42
CA ASN A 112 -13.70 9.15 3.70
C ASN A 112 -12.76 9.21 2.48
N ALA A 113 -12.20 10.39 2.23
CA ALA A 113 -11.21 10.58 1.18
C ALA A 113 -9.80 10.66 1.78
N ILE A 114 -8.84 10.05 1.08
CA ILE A 114 -7.42 10.20 1.37
C ILE A 114 -6.73 10.73 0.11
N GLU A 115 -5.98 11.82 0.26
CA GLU A 115 -5.24 12.39 -0.86
C GLU A 115 -3.94 11.59 -1.08
N PRO A 116 -3.68 11.10 -2.30
CA PRO A 116 -2.43 10.41 -2.59
C PRO A 116 -1.21 11.28 -2.29
N VAL A 117 -0.16 10.68 -1.75
CA VAL A 117 1.11 11.37 -1.55
C VAL A 117 1.79 11.54 -2.90
N GLN A 118 1.95 12.78 -3.36
CA GLN A 118 2.71 13.03 -4.58
C GLN A 118 4.20 12.78 -4.34
N LEU A 119 4.83 11.95 -5.19
CA LEU A 119 6.23 11.57 -5.09
C LEU A 119 6.97 11.70 -6.43
N GLU A 120 8.30 11.70 -6.33
CA GLU A 120 9.22 11.43 -7.44
C GLU A 120 9.43 9.92 -7.56
N ALA A 121 9.53 9.38 -8.78
CA ALA A 121 9.65 7.95 -9.02
C ALA A 121 10.87 7.33 -8.31
N LYS A 122 11.98 8.07 -8.17
CA LYS A 122 13.18 7.59 -7.47
C LYS A 122 12.92 7.14 -6.02
N LEU A 123 11.90 7.70 -5.36
CA LEU A 123 11.59 7.38 -3.97
C LEU A 123 10.93 6.01 -3.81
N VAL A 124 10.39 5.45 -4.88
CA VAL A 124 9.69 4.15 -4.91
C VAL A 124 10.22 3.28 -6.05
N SER A 125 11.48 3.52 -6.44
CA SER A 125 12.19 2.73 -7.46
C SER A 125 12.93 1.58 -6.79
N GLY A 126 12.87 0.40 -7.41
CA GLY A 126 13.62 -0.78 -6.95
C GLY A 126 12.89 -1.56 -5.87
N SER A 127 13.67 -2.28 -5.06
CA SER A 127 13.18 -3.04 -3.90
C SER A 127 12.99 -2.13 -2.69
N CYS A 128 12.52 -2.75 -1.61
CA CYS A 128 12.62 -2.22 -0.26
C CYS A 128 14.00 -1.54 0.00
N SER A 129 13.96 -0.31 0.52
CA SER A 129 15.12 0.56 0.76
C SER A 129 14.77 1.68 1.74
N GLU A 130 15.77 2.37 2.32
CA GLU A 130 15.54 3.51 3.23
C GLU A 130 14.67 4.64 2.63
N TRP A 131 14.61 4.71 1.29
CA TRP A 131 13.84 5.70 0.55
C TRP A 131 12.42 5.26 0.25
N ALA A 132 12.24 3.96 -0.03
CA ALA A 132 10.96 3.35 -0.42
C ALA A 132 10.14 2.89 0.79
N GLU A 133 10.80 2.42 1.85
CA GLU A 133 10.19 2.00 3.12
C GLU A 133 9.11 2.95 3.64
N PRO A 134 9.33 4.28 3.68
CA PRO A 134 8.33 5.21 4.18
C PRO A 134 7.06 5.25 3.34
N TYR A 135 7.03 4.60 2.19
CA TYR A 135 5.90 4.61 1.29
C TYR A 135 5.30 3.22 1.10
N GLU A 136 5.84 2.18 1.72
CA GLU A 136 5.23 0.85 1.73
C GLU A 136 3.74 0.91 2.10
N GLY A 137 2.90 0.28 1.29
CA GLY A 137 1.44 0.23 1.50
C GLY A 137 0.71 1.57 1.33
N MET A 138 1.41 2.66 0.99
CA MET A 138 0.83 4.00 0.88
C MET A 138 0.18 4.24 -0.48
N LEU A 139 -0.90 5.01 -0.49
CA LEU A 139 -1.48 5.59 -1.70
C LEU A 139 -0.63 6.77 -2.18
N VAL A 140 -0.03 6.61 -3.37
CA VAL A 140 0.89 7.60 -3.94
C VAL A 140 0.43 8.04 -5.32
N ARG A 141 0.91 9.22 -5.74
CA ARG A 141 0.73 9.74 -7.10
C ARG A 141 2.07 10.16 -7.67
N LEU A 142 2.40 9.60 -8.82
CA LEU A 142 3.52 10.05 -9.63
C LEU A 142 2.97 10.91 -10.77
N ILE A 143 3.74 11.90 -11.22
CA ILE A 143 3.31 12.84 -12.28
C ILE A 143 4.29 12.83 -13.45
N ASN A 144 3.79 13.15 -14.64
CA ASN A 144 4.58 13.30 -15.87
C ASN A 144 5.44 12.07 -16.19
N LEU A 145 4.84 10.89 -16.20
CA LEU A 145 5.56 9.65 -16.51
C LEU A 145 5.51 9.34 -17.99
N VAL A 146 6.59 8.73 -18.46
CA VAL A 146 6.74 8.20 -19.82
C VAL A 146 6.95 6.71 -19.73
N VAL A 147 6.21 5.94 -20.51
CA VAL A 147 6.42 4.49 -20.61
C VAL A 147 7.78 4.21 -21.22
N SER A 148 8.65 3.56 -20.44
CA SER A 148 10.03 3.22 -20.78
C SER A 148 10.21 1.72 -21.09
N LYS A 149 9.25 0.89 -20.71
CA LYS A 149 9.16 -0.52 -21.12
C LYS A 149 7.69 -0.94 -21.22
N THR A 150 7.32 -1.55 -22.34
CA THR A 150 5.97 -2.12 -22.55
C THR A 150 5.73 -3.36 -21.69
N SER A 151 4.47 -3.78 -21.59
CA SER A 151 4.03 -4.90 -20.75
C SER A 151 4.86 -6.17 -20.93
N ASP A 152 5.22 -6.81 -19.82
CA ASP A 152 5.78 -8.15 -19.78
C ASP A 152 4.67 -9.22 -19.86
N LYS A 153 5.07 -10.51 -19.72
CA LYS A 153 4.15 -11.65 -19.74
C LYS A 153 3.11 -11.65 -18.62
N ASP A 154 3.37 -10.94 -17.53
CA ASP A 154 2.51 -10.83 -16.35
C ASP A 154 1.65 -9.54 -16.43
N GLY A 155 1.78 -8.77 -17.52
CA GLY A 155 1.07 -7.52 -17.76
C GLY A 155 1.74 -6.29 -17.15
N ARG A 156 2.88 -6.42 -16.47
CA ARG A 156 3.56 -5.30 -15.81
C ARG A 156 4.37 -4.49 -16.82
N TRP A 157 4.32 -3.18 -16.70
CA TRP A 157 5.10 -2.26 -17.55
C TRP A 157 5.90 -1.28 -16.68
N ILE A 158 6.87 -0.59 -17.31
CA ILE A 158 7.72 0.38 -16.60
C ILE A 158 7.42 1.77 -17.13
N ALA A 159 7.26 2.72 -16.21
CA ALA A 159 7.22 4.13 -16.53
C ALA A 159 8.19 4.92 -15.67
N SER A 160 8.69 6.00 -16.25
CA SER A 160 9.77 6.80 -15.70
C SER A 160 9.40 8.27 -15.69
N ASP A 161 9.77 8.97 -14.62
CA ASP A 161 9.88 10.42 -14.63
C ASP A 161 11.36 10.81 -14.84
N ILE A 162 11.71 12.09 -14.64
CA ILE A 162 13.09 12.57 -14.79
C ILE A 162 14.04 12.06 -13.69
N THR A 163 13.51 11.43 -12.65
CA THR A 163 14.25 11.06 -11.43
C THR A 163 14.49 9.56 -11.33
N GLY A 164 13.57 8.73 -11.84
CA GLY A 164 13.62 7.29 -11.65
C GLY A 164 12.55 6.55 -12.45
N SER A 165 12.41 5.26 -12.18
CA SER A 165 11.49 4.36 -12.90
C SER A 165 10.74 3.48 -11.92
N VAL A 166 9.47 3.23 -12.20
CA VAL A 166 8.62 2.34 -11.41
C VAL A 166 8.03 1.24 -12.26
N ILE A 167 7.81 0.08 -11.64
CA ILE A 167 6.98 -0.98 -12.20
C ILE A 167 5.53 -0.63 -11.89
N VAL A 168 4.68 -0.75 -12.90
CA VAL A 168 3.24 -0.52 -12.80
C VAL A 168 2.55 -1.87 -13.02
N ASP A 169 1.78 -2.29 -12.01
CA ASP A 169 1.21 -3.62 -11.87
C ASP A 169 -0.32 -3.57 -11.87
N ASN A 170 -0.96 -4.62 -12.38
CA ASN A 170 -2.41 -4.74 -12.50
C ASN A 170 -3.09 -5.32 -11.25
N TYR A 171 -2.34 -5.66 -10.20
CA TYR A 171 -2.82 -6.32 -8.99
C TYR A 171 -4.09 -5.71 -8.38
N LEU A 172 -4.18 -4.38 -8.35
CA LEU A 172 -5.32 -3.62 -7.80
C LEU A 172 -6.26 -3.05 -8.88
N PHE A 173 -5.99 -3.31 -10.15
CA PHE A 173 -6.69 -2.64 -11.23
C PHE A 173 -8.06 -3.26 -11.51
N VAL A 174 -9.08 -2.41 -11.59
CA VAL A 174 -10.45 -2.80 -11.94
C VAL A 174 -10.73 -2.46 -13.39
N GLY A 175 -11.10 -3.48 -14.17
CA GLY A 175 -11.46 -3.33 -15.59
C GLY A 175 -10.32 -3.67 -16.54
N ASP A 176 -10.35 -3.06 -17.73
CA ASP A 176 -9.42 -3.38 -18.82
C ASP A 176 -8.04 -2.78 -18.56
N TRP A 177 -7.07 -3.64 -18.19
CA TRP A 177 -5.69 -3.22 -17.94
C TRP A 177 -5.04 -2.62 -19.19
N PRO A 178 -4.53 -1.37 -19.14
CA PRO A 178 -3.93 -0.73 -20.30
C PRO A 178 -2.68 -1.46 -20.80
N GLN A 179 -2.50 -1.44 -22.11
CA GLN A 179 -1.33 -1.97 -22.81
C GLN A 179 -0.61 -0.82 -23.53
N PRO A 180 0.07 0.09 -22.81
CA PRO A 180 0.63 1.28 -23.43
C PRO A 180 1.84 0.97 -24.32
N GLU A 181 1.96 1.73 -25.40
CA GLU A 181 3.15 1.71 -26.25
C GLU A 181 4.32 2.46 -25.60
N LEU A 182 5.54 2.17 -26.04
CA LEU A 182 6.73 2.92 -25.62
C LEU A 182 6.54 4.42 -25.91
N CYS A 183 7.05 5.28 -25.03
CA CYS A 183 6.91 6.73 -25.09
C CYS A 183 5.49 7.27 -24.85
N THR A 184 4.52 6.43 -24.48
CA THR A 184 3.20 6.92 -24.03
C THR A 184 3.36 7.82 -22.81
N HIS A 185 2.76 9.01 -22.85
CA HIS A 185 2.79 9.98 -21.77
C HIS A 185 1.56 9.85 -20.87
N TYR A 186 1.79 9.63 -19.58
CA TYR A 186 0.77 9.69 -18.54
C TYR A 186 0.93 10.98 -17.73
N LYS A 187 -0.14 11.78 -17.64
CA LYS A 187 -0.17 12.97 -16.78
C LYS A 187 0.12 12.61 -15.32
N SER A 188 -0.47 11.51 -14.86
CA SER A 188 -0.22 10.94 -13.55
C SER A 188 -0.57 9.48 -13.51
N ILE A 189 0.08 8.74 -12.62
CA ILE A 189 -0.29 7.39 -12.22
C ILE A 189 -0.51 7.42 -10.71
N THR A 190 -1.63 6.88 -10.24
CA THR A 190 -1.96 6.78 -8.81
C THR A 190 -2.15 5.30 -8.46
N GLY A 191 -1.57 4.87 -7.36
CA GLY A 191 -1.60 3.47 -6.93
C GLY A 191 -0.99 3.29 -5.55
N ILE A 192 -0.94 2.03 -5.11
CA ILE A 192 -0.30 1.64 -3.85
C ILE A 192 1.15 1.23 -4.13
N VAL A 193 2.08 1.64 -3.27
CA VAL A 193 3.46 1.11 -3.31
C VAL A 193 3.47 -0.27 -2.65
N HIS A 194 4.01 -1.25 -3.36
CA HIS A 194 4.14 -2.63 -2.89
C HIS A 194 5.42 -3.23 -3.47
N TYR A 195 6.08 -4.12 -2.72
CA TYR A 195 7.26 -4.85 -3.18
C TYR A 195 6.85 -6.23 -3.73
N THR A 196 7.58 -6.72 -4.72
CA THR A 196 7.36 -8.04 -5.33
C THR A 196 8.68 -8.76 -5.50
#